data_AF-A0A6A4VMI7-F1
#
_entry.id   AF-A0A6A4VMI7-F1
#
_cell.length_a   1.000
_cell.length_b   1.000
_cell.length_c   1.000
_cell.angle_alpha   90.00
_cell.angle_beta   90.00
_cell.angle_gamma   90.00
#
_symmetry.space_group_name_H-M   'P 1'
#
loop_
_entity.id
_entity.type
_entity.pdbx_description
1 polymer ?
#
loop_
_entity_poly.entity_id
_entity_poly.type
_entity_poly.pdbx_seq_one_letter_code
_entity_poly.pdbx_strand_id
1 'polypeptide(L)'
;MKADSVHGQIGKKLKKTGEVITFDELCDLCEKSGSNIKVVTMSSADFKRCASGVRSRKASGSTSLPKINDICEAVFTKGSRKMQFREGSCTSELKEVDFLSPKFRLLDLGSSQSKPRGIHPTKKEGILSLLSSSGVAPAKNRFWHDLSVSNVAADLVTNE
;
A
#
# COMPACT_ATOMS: atom_id res chain seq x y z
N MET A 1 27.09 6.00 2.25
CA MET A 1 27.78 6.71 3.35
C MET A 1 26.91 7.71 4.12
N LYS A 2 26.21 8.69 3.51
CA LYS A 2 25.32 9.60 4.28
C LYS A 2 24.15 8.87 4.98
N ALA A 3 23.53 7.90 4.30
CA ALA A 3 22.48 7.06 4.89
C ALA A 3 23.02 6.27 6.10
N ASP A 4 24.20 5.67 5.97
CA ASP A 4 24.83 4.86 7.03
C ASP A 4 25.08 5.68 8.32
N SER A 5 25.41 6.97 8.17
CA SER A 5 25.56 7.89 9.29
C SER A 5 24.24 8.11 10.04
N VAL A 6 23.15 8.32 9.31
CA VAL A 6 21.79 8.48 9.87
C VAL A 6 21.33 7.20 10.56
N HIS A 7 21.50 6.04 9.92
CA HIS A 7 21.19 4.74 10.52
C HIS A 7 21.99 4.49 11.80
N GLY A 8 23.28 4.82 11.79
CA GLY A 8 24.15 4.70 12.97
C GLY A 8 23.73 5.60 14.13
N GLN A 9 23.30 6.83 13.85
CA GLN A 9 22.80 7.77 14.86
C GLN A 9 21.48 7.29 15.49
N ILE A 10 20.52 6.87 14.66
CA ILE A 10 19.24 6.32 15.12
C ILE A 10 19.48 5.06 15.95
N GLY A 11 20.30 4.13 15.46
CA GLY A 11 20.61 2.89 16.17
C GLY A 11 21.28 3.12 17.53
N LYS A 12 22.18 4.09 17.64
CA LYS A 12 22.79 4.48 18.93
C LYS A 12 21.75 5.03 19.90
N LYS A 13 20.78 5.82 19.42
CA LYS A 13 19.76 6.43 20.27
C LYS A 13 18.71 5.41 20.69
N LEU A 14 18.28 4.55 19.77
CA LEU A 14 17.38 3.42 20.04
C LEU A 14 17.90 2.52 21.16
N LYS A 15 19.19 2.14 21.11
CA LYS A 15 19.82 1.34 22.18
C LYS A 15 19.82 2.03 23.55
N LYS A 16 19.81 3.36 23.60
CA LYS A 16 19.81 4.14 24.86
C LYS A 16 18.41 4.38 25.41
N THR A 17 17.43 4.62 24.54
CA THR A 17 16.04 4.88 24.93
C THR A 17 15.37 3.64 25.51
N GLY A 18 15.80 2.44 25.11
CA GLY A 18 15.22 1.18 25.57
C GLY A 18 14.02 0.78 24.71
N GLU A 19 12.88 0.53 25.34
CA GLU A 19 11.65 0.11 24.65
C GLU A 19 10.93 1.32 24.04
N VAL A 20 10.59 1.22 22.74
CA VAL A 20 9.73 2.18 22.03
C VAL A 20 8.37 1.53 21.86
N ILE A 21 7.32 2.16 22.40
CA ILE A 21 5.98 1.58 22.51
C ILE A 21 5.08 2.10 21.39
N THR A 22 5.18 3.39 21.09
CA THR A 22 4.29 4.04 20.11
C THR A 22 5.03 4.48 18.86
N PHE A 23 4.29 4.64 17.76
CA PHE A 23 4.85 5.17 16.52
C PHE A 23 5.32 6.63 16.67
N ASP A 24 4.64 7.42 17.50
CA ASP A 24 5.04 8.80 17.79
C ASP A 24 6.36 8.84 18.56
N GLU A 25 6.56 7.96 19.54
CA GLU A 25 7.86 7.81 20.22
C GLU A 25 8.98 7.44 19.25
N LEU A 26 8.69 6.59 18.25
CA LEU A 26 9.66 6.25 17.22
C LEU A 26 10.01 7.46 16.35
N CYS A 27 9.02 8.25 15.94
CA CYS A 27 9.22 9.48 15.17
C CYS A 27 10.08 10.48 15.95
N ASP A 28 9.71 10.75 17.19
CA ASP A 28 10.45 11.58 18.14
C ASP A 28 11.91 11.13 18.29
N LEU A 29 12.12 9.81 18.42
CA LEU A 29 13.45 9.24 18.55
C LEU A 29 14.29 9.49 17.30
N CYS A 30 13.70 9.31 16.13
CA CYS A 30 14.36 9.52 14.85
C CYS A 30 14.74 10.99 14.65
N GLU A 31 13.84 11.93 14.91
CA GLU A 31 14.13 13.37 14.84
C GLU A 31 15.21 13.78 15.84
N LYS A 32 15.14 13.28 17.08
CA LYS A 32 16.15 13.54 18.11
C LYS A 32 17.50 12.88 17.81
N SER A 33 17.61 12.01 16.81
CA SER A 33 18.87 11.31 16.49
C SER A 33 19.87 12.19 15.73
N GLY A 34 19.43 13.30 15.14
CA GLY A 34 20.33 14.26 14.49
C GLY A 34 19.62 15.56 14.13
N SER A 35 20.35 16.68 14.18
CA SER A 35 19.79 18.03 13.94
C SER A 35 19.25 18.27 12.52
N ASN A 36 19.61 17.40 11.57
CA ASN A 36 19.18 17.49 10.17
C ASN A 36 18.25 16.33 9.77
N ILE A 37 17.69 15.60 10.72
CA ILE A 37 16.73 14.53 10.46
C ILE A 37 15.32 15.12 10.59
N LYS A 38 14.55 15.05 9.51
CA LYS A 38 13.12 15.37 9.51
C LYS A 38 12.34 14.10 9.22
N VAL A 39 11.45 13.71 10.13
CA VAL A 39 10.59 12.56 9.91
C VAL A 39 9.37 13.03 9.12
N VAL A 40 9.04 12.29 8.06
CA VAL A 40 7.82 12.51 7.29
C VAL A 40 6.90 11.35 7.59
N THR A 41 5.83 11.62 8.34
CA THR A 41 4.80 10.63 8.64
C THR A 41 3.79 10.58 7.49
N MET A 42 3.32 9.38 7.17
CA MET A 42 2.21 9.20 6.25
C MET A 42 0.92 9.04 7.05
N SER A 43 -0.08 9.83 6.70
CA SER A 43 -1.44 9.75 7.23
C SER A 43 -2.34 8.90 6.33
N SER A 44 -3.49 8.46 6.84
CA SER A 44 -4.52 7.80 6.04
C SER A 44 -4.98 8.65 4.84
N ALA A 45 -4.97 9.98 5.00
CA ALA A 45 -5.35 10.92 3.96
C ALA A 45 -4.38 10.96 2.77
N ASP A 46 -3.12 10.55 2.98
CA ASP A 46 -2.11 10.44 1.92
C ASP A 46 -2.37 9.24 1.00
N PHE A 47 -3.17 8.27 1.46
CA PHE A 47 -3.59 7.14 0.65
C PHE A 47 -4.81 7.52 -0.19
N LYS A 48 -4.63 7.47 -1.51
CA LYS A 48 -5.71 7.70 -2.48
C LYS A 48 -6.19 6.38 -3.04
N ARG A 49 -7.50 6.24 -3.18
CA ARG A 49 -8.08 5.11 -3.91
C ARG A 49 -7.97 5.39 -5.40
N CYS A 50 -6.98 4.81 -6.06
CA CYS A 50 -6.92 4.84 -7.51
C CYS A 50 -8.02 3.94 -8.08
N ALA A 51 -8.95 4.52 -8.84
CA ALA A 51 -9.88 3.72 -9.64
C ALA A 51 -9.08 2.97 -10.71
N SER A 52 -9.36 1.67 -10.89
CA SER A 52 -8.78 0.94 -12.01
C SER A 52 -9.36 1.52 -13.29
N GLY A 53 -8.53 2.19 -14.07
CA GLY A 53 -8.87 2.68 -15.40
C GLY A 53 -8.85 1.60 -16.47
N VAL A 54 -8.41 0.39 -16.13
CA VAL A 54 -8.16 -0.69 -17.09
C VAL A 54 -9.48 -1.16 -17.70
N ARG A 55 -9.50 -1.27 -19.02
CA ARG A 55 -10.66 -1.76 -19.76
C ARG A 55 -10.90 -3.25 -19.45
N SER A 56 -12.16 -3.64 -19.30
CA SER A 56 -12.52 -5.05 -19.18
C SER A 56 -12.17 -5.80 -20.47
N ARG A 57 -11.55 -6.99 -20.34
CA ARG A 57 -11.25 -7.90 -21.46
C ARG A 57 -12.47 -8.24 -22.33
N LYS A 58 -13.68 -8.23 -21.74
CA LYS A 58 -14.94 -8.62 -22.39
C LYS A 58 -15.69 -7.46 -23.06
N ALA A 59 -15.11 -6.27 -23.12
CA ALA A 59 -15.78 -5.10 -23.71
C ALA A 59 -15.94 -5.28 -25.23
N SER A 60 -17.17 -5.61 -25.64
CA SER A 60 -17.62 -5.83 -27.02
C SER A 60 -17.09 -4.78 -28.00
N GLY A 61 -16.61 -5.22 -29.17
CA GLY A 61 -16.42 -4.37 -30.35
C GLY A 61 -15.01 -3.84 -30.66
N SER A 62 -13.97 -4.19 -29.90
CA SER A 62 -12.58 -3.94 -30.36
C SER A 62 -11.62 -5.03 -29.88
N THR A 63 -10.41 -5.05 -30.46
CA THR A 63 -9.27 -5.92 -30.13
C THR A 63 -9.23 -6.28 -28.64
N SER A 64 -9.42 -7.56 -28.34
CA SER A 64 -9.40 -8.09 -26.98
C SER A 64 -8.02 -7.88 -26.36
N LEU A 65 -7.95 -7.49 -25.08
CA LEU A 65 -6.68 -7.41 -24.39
C LEU A 65 -6.01 -8.80 -24.33
N PRO A 66 -4.70 -8.89 -24.59
CA PRO A 66 -3.97 -10.16 -24.57
C PRO A 66 -4.04 -10.80 -23.18
N LYS A 67 -3.93 -12.14 -23.12
CA LYS A 67 -3.71 -12.80 -21.83
C LYS A 67 -2.26 -12.58 -21.42
N ILE A 68 -2.03 -12.37 -20.13
CA ILE A 68 -0.68 -12.15 -19.60
C ILE A 68 0.30 -13.28 -19.98
N ASN A 69 -0.18 -14.53 -20.00
CA ASN A 69 0.61 -15.70 -20.37
C ASN A 69 1.04 -15.71 -21.84
N ASP A 70 0.34 -14.95 -22.70
CA ASP A 70 0.61 -14.90 -24.13
C ASP A 70 1.56 -13.74 -24.49
N ILE A 71 1.84 -12.81 -23.55
CA ILE A 71 2.68 -11.63 -23.75
C ILE A 71 4.14 -11.97 -23.47
N CYS A 72 5.02 -11.82 -24.46
CA CYS A 72 6.46 -11.95 -24.29
C CYS A 72 7.12 -10.61 -23.89
N GLU A 73 6.60 -9.51 -24.41
CA GLU A 73 7.10 -8.16 -24.17
C GLU A 73 5.94 -7.17 -24.14
N ALA A 74 5.97 -6.22 -23.20
CA ALA A 74 5.04 -5.12 -23.12
C ALA A 74 5.81 -3.80 -22.97
N VAL A 75 5.50 -2.84 -23.85
CA VAL A 75 6.07 -1.50 -23.86
C VAL A 75 5.01 -0.50 -23.47
N PHE A 76 5.30 0.27 -22.44
CA PHE A 76 4.44 1.34 -21.93
C PHE A 76 5.12 2.69 -22.13
N THR A 77 4.40 3.61 -22.77
CA THR A 77 4.86 5.00 -22.89
C THR A 77 4.18 5.85 -21.82
N LYS A 78 4.97 6.57 -21.03
CA LYS A 78 4.45 7.50 -20.02
C LYS A 78 3.48 8.50 -20.66
N GLY A 79 2.29 8.63 -20.08
CA GLY A 79 1.24 9.52 -20.58
C GLY A 79 0.40 8.94 -21.74
N SER A 80 0.75 7.75 -22.26
CA SER A 80 -0.04 7.07 -23.28
C SER A 80 -1.16 6.23 -22.66
N ARG A 81 -2.27 6.13 -23.39
CA ARG A 81 -3.37 5.18 -23.11
C ARG A 81 -3.16 3.82 -23.78
N LYS A 82 -2.17 3.75 -24.66
CA LYS A 82 -1.87 2.59 -25.48
C LYS A 82 -0.69 1.84 -24.90
N MET A 83 -0.79 0.52 -24.94
CA MET A 83 0.30 -0.40 -24.65
C MET A 83 0.64 -1.11 -25.95
N GLN A 84 1.93 -1.25 -26.21
CA GLN A 84 2.42 -2.09 -27.29
C GLN A 84 2.89 -3.43 -26.71
N PHE A 85 2.63 -4.54 -27.39
CA PHE A 85 2.98 -5.87 -26.88
C PHE A 85 3.30 -6.86 -28.00
N ARG A 86 4.09 -7.88 -27.66
CA ARG A 86 4.40 -9.03 -28.54
C ARG A 86 3.76 -10.29 -27.98
N GLU A 87 3.18 -11.13 -28.85
CA GLU A 87 2.64 -12.44 -28.49
C GLU A 87 3.50 -13.58 -29.04
N GLY A 88 3.66 -14.64 -28.25
CA GLY A 88 4.27 -15.92 -28.63
C GLY A 88 5.80 -15.94 -28.82
N SER A 89 6.37 -14.96 -29.54
CA SER A 89 7.81 -14.83 -29.77
C SER A 89 8.27 -13.37 -29.64
N CYS A 90 9.47 -13.17 -29.10
CA CYS A 90 10.12 -11.86 -29.01
C CYS A 90 10.53 -11.26 -30.37
N THR A 91 10.43 -12.02 -31.45
CA THR A 91 10.72 -11.55 -32.83
C THR A 91 9.49 -11.04 -33.57
N SER A 92 8.30 -11.21 -33.00
CA SER A 92 7.04 -10.77 -33.62
C SER A 92 6.89 -9.25 -33.64
N GLU A 93 6.06 -8.75 -34.54
CA GLU A 93 5.71 -7.32 -34.59
C GLU A 93 4.96 -6.89 -33.32
N LEU A 94 5.18 -5.63 -32.92
CA LEU A 94 4.47 -5.02 -31.79
C LEU A 94 3.02 -4.74 -32.19
N LYS A 95 2.09 -5.36 -31.48
CA LYS A 95 0.66 -5.04 -31.55
C LYS A 95 0.35 -3.92 -30.59
N GLU A 96 -0.62 -3.07 -30.92
CA GLU A 96 -1.03 -1.95 -30.08
C GLU A 96 -2.47 -2.13 -29.58
N VAL A 97 -2.71 -1.81 -28.31
CA VAL A 97 -4.05 -1.81 -27.72
C VAL A 97 -4.25 -0.65 -26.74
N ASP A 98 -5.44 -0.02 -26.78
CA ASP A 98 -5.87 0.89 -25.70
C ASP A 98 -6.29 0.06 -24.49
N PHE A 99 -5.49 0.11 -23.43
CA PHE A 99 -5.70 -0.67 -22.22
C PHE A 99 -6.55 0.08 -21.18
N LEU A 100 -6.89 1.35 -21.43
CA LEU A 100 -7.69 2.19 -20.55
C LEU A 100 -9.12 2.34 -21.07
N SER A 101 -10.10 2.35 -20.17
CA SER A 101 -11.49 2.62 -20.53
C SER A 101 -11.64 4.03 -21.11
N PRO A 102 -12.46 4.26 -22.16
CA PRO A 102 -12.52 5.55 -22.86
C PRO A 102 -12.78 6.77 -21.96
N LYS A 103 -13.50 6.57 -20.85
CA LYS A 103 -13.84 7.63 -19.87
C LYS A 103 -12.76 7.85 -18.80
N PHE A 104 -11.74 7.01 -18.73
CA PHE A 104 -10.70 7.12 -17.72
C PHE A 104 -9.79 8.31 -17.99
N ARG A 105 -9.60 9.18 -17.00
CA ARG A 105 -8.71 10.34 -17.05
C ARG A 105 -7.46 10.04 -16.25
N LEU A 106 -6.29 10.11 -16.89
CA LEU A 106 -4.98 9.83 -16.27
C LEU A 106 -4.62 10.81 -15.13
N LEU A 107 -5.30 11.95 -15.05
CA LEU A 107 -5.03 13.03 -14.09
C LEU A 107 -5.95 13.02 -12.87
N ASP A 108 -6.94 12.12 -12.82
CA ASP A 108 -7.81 12.02 -11.64
C ASP A 108 -7.00 11.36 -10.51
N LEU A 109 -6.37 12.21 -9.69
CA LEU A 109 -5.85 11.85 -8.39
C LEU A 109 -7.03 11.24 -7.63
N GLY A 110 -7.01 9.91 -7.45
CA GLY A 110 -8.11 9.15 -6.88
C GLY A 110 -8.66 9.78 -5.60
N SER A 111 -9.93 9.50 -5.30
CA SER A 111 -10.57 10.04 -4.09
C SER A 111 -9.76 9.69 -2.84
N SER A 112 -9.57 10.67 -1.96
CA SER A 112 -8.92 10.44 -0.66
C SER A 112 -9.66 9.32 0.07
N GLN A 113 -8.90 8.35 0.57
CA GLN A 113 -9.47 7.28 1.36
C GLN A 113 -9.53 7.75 2.82
N SER A 114 -10.63 8.39 3.19
CA SER A 114 -10.79 8.96 4.55
C SER A 114 -10.93 7.90 5.65
N LYS A 115 -11.32 6.67 5.28
CA LYS A 115 -11.50 5.58 6.24
C LYS A 115 -10.42 4.52 6.08
N PRO A 116 -9.66 4.21 7.15
CA PRO A 116 -8.76 3.07 7.15
C PRO A 116 -9.54 1.80 6.81
N ARG A 117 -8.86 0.79 6.24
CA ARG A 117 -9.45 -0.54 6.16
C ARG A 117 -9.65 -1.02 7.60
N GLY A 118 -10.91 -1.11 8.02
CA GLY A 118 -11.24 -1.61 9.35
C GLY A 118 -11.01 -3.11 9.46
N ILE A 119 -11.17 -3.63 10.65
CA ILE A 119 -11.22 -5.07 10.95
C ILE A 119 -12.67 -5.48 11.24
N HIS A 120 -13.04 -6.72 10.97
CA HIS A 120 -14.37 -7.21 11.34
C HIS A 120 -14.56 -7.14 12.87
N PRO A 121 -15.72 -6.69 13.38
CA PRO A 121 -15.94 -6.51 14.83
C PRO A 121 -15.61 -7.75 15.66
N THR A 122 -16.08 -8.91 15.24
CA THR A 122 -15.84 -10.19 15.95
C THR A 122 -14.36 -10.53 16.06
N LYS A 123 -13.57 -10.22 15.02
CA LYS A 123 -12.12 -10.44 15.03
C LYS A 123 -11.41 -9.45 15.96
N LYS A 124 -11.84 -8.19 15.96
CA LYS A 124 -11.32 -7.18 16.91
C LYS A 124 -11.55 -7.59 18.35
N GLU A 125 -12.76 -8.04 18.67
CA GLU A 125 -13.12 -8.53 20.02
C GLU A 125 -12.25 -9.73 20.43
N GLY A 126 -12.07 -10.71 19.53
CA GLY A 126 -11.18 -11.85 19.79
C GLY A 126 -9.74 -11.44 20.09
N ILE A 127 -9.19 -10.48 19.33
CA ILE A 127 -7.84 -9.96 19.56
C ILE A 127 -7.75 -9.23 20.90
N LEU A 128 -8.72 -8.34 21.20
CA LEU A 128 -8.73 -7.61 22.46
C LEU A 128 -8.84 -8.56 23.67
N SER A 129 -9.69 -9.58 23.59
CA SER A 129 -9.81 -10.60 24.65
C SER A 129 -8.49 -11.33 24.91
N LEU A 130 -7.75 -11.69 23.84
CA LEU A 130 -6.45 -12.35 23.94
C LEU A 130 -5.38 -11.44 24.56
N LEU A 131 -5.40 -10.15 24.19
CA LEU A 131 -4.45 -9.16 24.71
C LEU A 131 -4.72 -8.82 26.17
N SER A 132 -5.98 -8.80 26.60
CA SER A 132 -6.35 -8.61 28.01
C SER A 132 -5.95 -9.80 28.87
N SER A 133 -6.09 -11.04 28.37
CA SER A 133 -5.75 -12.25 29.13
C SER A 133 -4.24 -12.52 29.22
N SER A 134 -3.45 -12.01 28.29
CA SER A 134 -1.99 -12.18 28.25
C SER A 134 -1.20 -11.19 29.14
N GLY A 135 -1.89 -10.32 29.88
CA GLY A 135 -1.24 -9.35 30.79
C GLY A 135 -0.46 -8.25 30.08
N VAL A 136 -0.72 -8.01 28.79
CA VAL A 136 -0.07 -6.95 28.01
C VAL A 136 -0.49 -5.58 28.56
N ALA A 137 0.50 -4.71 28.80
CA ALA A 137 0.26 -3.38 29.33
C ALA A 137 -0.73 -2.59 28.45
N PRO A 138 -1.68 -1.82 29.03
CA PRO A 138 -2.72 -1.11 28.26
C PRO A 138 -2.17 -0.21 27.14
N ALA A 139 -1.01 0.41 27.36
CA ALA A 139 -0.34 1.23 26.35
C ALA A 139 0.01 0.46 25.07
N LYS A 140 0.37 -0.83 25.19
CA LYS A 140 0.72 -1.72 24.07
C LYS A 140 -0.53 -2.23 23.32
N ASN A 141 -1.71 -2.13 23.94
CA ASN A 141 -2.99 -2.53 23.35
C ASN A 141 -3.75 -1.38 22.70
N ARG A 142 -3.29 -0.13 22.89
CA ARG A 142 -3.97 1.08 22.41
C ARG A 142 -4.27 1.05 20.91
N PHE A 143 -3.32 0.55 20.11
CA PHE A 143 -3.51 0.37 18.66
C PHE A 143 -4.80 -0.40 18.34
N TRP A 144 -5.05 -1.51 19.04
CA TRP A 144 -6.22 -2.36 18.79
C TRP A 144 -7.51 -1.69 19.23
N HIS A 145 -7.49 -0.89 20.30
CA HIS A 145 -8.64 -0.09 20.71
C HIS A 145 -8.99 0.99 19.67
N ASP A 146 -7.97 1.68 19.13
CA ASP A 146 -8.13 2.78 18.18
C ASP A 146 -8.42 2.31 16.74
N LEU A 147 -8.17 1.03 16.43
CA LEU A 147 -8.39 0.46 15.09
C LEU A 147 -9.88 0.46 14.71
N SER A 148 -10.26 1.10 13.60
CA SER A 148 -11.65 1.15 13.13
C SER A 148 -12.23 -0.24 12.81
N VAL A 149 -13.53 -0.44 13.04
CA VAL A 149 -14.25 -1.65 12.63
C VAL A 149 -14.94 -1.48 11.29
N SER A 150 -15.08 -2.58 10.54
CA SER A 150 -15.80 -2.61 9.26
C SER A 150 -16.39 -4.00 9.00
N ASN A 151 -17.71 -4.07 8.80
CA ASN A 151 -18.42 -5.32 8.50
C ASN A 151 -18.11 -5.87 7.10
N VAL A 152 -17.53 -5.03 6.22
CA VAL A 152 -17.16 -5.40 4.85
C VAL A 152 -15.65 -5.61 4.69
N ALA A 153 -14.89 -5.54 5.80
CA ALA A 153 -13.47 -5.83 5.75
C ALA A 153 -13.24 -7.33 5.51
N ALA A 154 -12.69 -7.65 4.34
CA ALA A 154 -12.19 -8.98 4.06
C ALA A 154 -10.89 -9.22 4.83
N ASP A 155 -10.74 -10.41 5.40
CA ASP A 155 -9.48 -10.84 5.98
C ASP A 155 -8.44 -11.00 4.87
N LEU A 156 -7.20 -10.59 5.14
CA LEU A 156 -6.10 -10.70 4.17
C LEU A 156 -5.41 -12.06 4.24
N VAL A 157 -5.65 -12.81 5.30
CA VAL A 157 -5.18 -14.18 5.47
C VAL A 157 -6.39 -15.09 5.38
N THR A 158 -6.63 -15.63 4.20
CA THR A 158 -7.47 -16.83 4.08
C THR A 158 -6.61 -17.98 4.59
N ASN A 159 -6.96 -18.52 5.75
CA ASN A 159 -6.41 -19.80 6.18
C ASN A 159 -7.00 -20.86 5.23
N GLU A 160 -6.22 -21.23 4.21
CA GLU A 160 -6.37 -22.53 3.53
C GLU A 160 -5.74 -23.62 4.39
#